data_AF-A0A936T3N2-F1
#
_entry.id   AF-A0A936T3N2-F1
#
_cell.length_a   1.000
_cell.length_b   1.000
_cell.length_c   1.000
_cell.angle_alpha   90.00
_cell.angle_beta   90.00
_cell.angle_gamma   90.00
#
_symmetry.space_group_name_H-M   'P 1'
#
loop_
_entity.id
_entity.type
_entity.pdbx_description
1 polymer ?
#
loop_
_entity_poly.entity_id
_entity_poly.type
_entity_poly.pdbx_seq_one_letter_code
_entity_poly.pdbx_strand_id
1 'polypeptide(L)'
;MALDLTALAPEARAAFIKVGERFGSDDTLAQANQTLNAYAVHGAKLGDYGFGSADAAELQDARDGLIAAGVGREAKRTSKKIDTAAHSAAMRDGQGTRLRARSVLGGAKRALLALGNIAPVQKIEALLEGDSVVADDAEGLAKQLDALQGMLKEQAIADAAKDRGGPKVVTDLAADAQALRDAAKAKAEPRGTPVETETLDLIDGIIVSLVRMAREAAEAAARESSEPAMVTAFELSALYKRRPKKGEAPAGGGEAGG
;
A
#
# COMPACT_ATOMS: atom_id res chain seq x y z
N MET A 1 26.11 0.73 11.94
CA MET A 1 25.61 2.12 12.12
C MET A 1 24.58 2.33 11.04
N ALA A 2 23.50 3.11 11.21
CA ALA A 2 22.50 3.21 10.15
C ALA A 2 23.14 3.63 8.79
N LEU A 3 22.84 2.90 7.72
CA LEU A 3 23.34 3.16 6.37
C LEU A 3 22.85 4.53 5.90
N ASP A 4 23.77 5.46 5.62
CA ASP A 4 23.44 6.79 5.09
C ASP A 4 23.37 6.78 3.57
N LEU A 5 22.16 6.60 3.04
CA LEU A 5 21.89 6.60 1.60
C LEU A 5 22.10 7.98 0.94
N THR A 6 22.14 9.07 1.72
CA THR A 6 22.30 10.43 1.20
C THR A 6 23.76 10.81 0.98
N ALA A 7 24.69 10.07 1.57
CA ALA A 7 26.13 10.23 1.37
C ALA A 7 26.63 9.62 0.05
N LEU A 8 25.81 8.81 -0.63
CA LEU A 8 26.18 8.18 -1.89
C LEU A 8 26.20 9.19 -3.04
N ALA A 9 27.27 9.13 -3.84
CA ALA A 9 27.34 9.91 -5.08
C ALA A 9 26.16 9.55 -6.01
N PRO A 10 25.58 10.52 -6.75
CA PRO A 10 24.41 10.28 -7.60
C PRO A 10 24.62 9.14 -8.62
N GLU A 11 25.84 9.02 -9.17
CA GLU A 11 26.21 7.97 -10.12
C GLU A 11 26.22 6.58 -9.47
N ALA A 12 26.77 6.46 -8.26
CA ALA A 12 26.76 5.22 -7.49
C ALA A 12 25.34 4.81 -7.11
N ARG A 13 24.52 5.78 -6.69
CA ARG A 13 23.10 5.57 -6.38
C ARG A 13 22.35 5.00 -7.59
N ALA A 14 22.54 5.58 -8.77
CA ALA A 14 21.91 5.10 -10.00
C ALA A 14 22.37 3.68 -10.39
N ALA A 15 23.66 3.38 -10.21
CA ALA A 15 24.21 2.05 -10.49
C ALA A 15 23.59 0.99 -9.56
N PHE A 16 23.49 1.27 -8.26
CA PHE A 16 22.87 0.35 -7.31
C PHE A 16 21.39 0.16 -7.57
N ILE A 17 20.62 1.22 -7.81
CA ILE A 17 19.19 1.11 -8.17
C ILE A 17 19.00 0.15 -9.35
N LYS A 18 19.76 0.35 -10.44
CA LYS A 18 19.71 -0.52 -11.62
C LYS A 18 20.03 -1.99 -11.33
N VAL A 19 20.88 -2.26 -10.34
CA VAL A 19 21.18 -3.62 -9.89
C VAL A 19 20.01 -4.17 -9.08
N GLY A 20 19.49 -3.42 -8.11
CA GLY A 20 18.43 -3.86 -7.21
C GLY A 20 17.09 -4.11 -7.91
N GLU A 21 16.75 -3.32 -8.94
CA GLU A 21 15.54 -3.52 -9.77
C GLU A 21 15.41 -4.95 -10.33
N ARG A 22 16.53 -5.68 -10.44
CA ARG A 22 16.57 -7.04 -11.01
C ARG A 22 16.28 -8.14 -9.98
N PHE A 23 16.27 -7.83 -8.69
CA PHE A 23 16.14 -8.80 -7.61
C PHE A 23 14.98 -8.43 -6.69
N GLY A 24 14.32 -9.43 -6.12
CA GLY A 24 13.27 -9.19 -5.13
C GLY A 24 13.87 -9.05 -3.74
N SER A 25 13.39 -8.08 -2.95
CA SER A 25 13.90 -7.81 -1.60
C SER A 25 13.92 -9.03 -0.67
N ASP A 26 12.98 -9.98 -0.83
CA ASP A 26 12.97 -11.23 -0.05
C ASP A 26 14.17 -12.14 -0.36
N ASP A 27 14.52 -12.27 -1.65
CA ASP A 27 15.68 -13.06 -2.10
C ASP A 27 16.99 -12.35 -1.72
N THR A 28 17.02 -11.03 -1.84
CA THR A 28 18.16 -10.19 -1.44
C THR A 28 18.42 -10.29 0.07
N LEU A 29 17.36 -10.23 0.89
CA LEU A 29 17.45 -10.38 2.34
C LEU A 29 17.92 -11.79 2.75
N ALA A 30 17.38 -12.83 2.10
CA ALA A 30 17.82 -14.19 2.32
C ALA A 30 19.31 -14.37 1.99
N GLN A 31 19.78 -13.78 0.88
CA GLN A 31 21.19 -13.83 0.52
C GLN A 31 22.08 -13.07 1.51
N ALA A 32 21.67 -11.87 1.95
CA ALA A 32 22.43 -11.10 2.95
C ALA A 32 22.64 -11.91 4.24
N ASN A 33 21.58 -12.55 4.74
CA ASN A 33 21.66 -13.40 5.92
C ASN A 33 22.60 -14.60 5.72
N GLN A 34 22.52 -15.27 4.57
CA GLN A 34 23.41 -16.38 4.24
C GLN A 34 24.88 -15.92 4.22
N THR A 35 25.18 -14.81 3.55
CA THR A 35 26.53 -14.26 3.45
C THR A 35 27.08 -13.82 4.81
N LEU A 36 26.26 -13.17 5.65
CA LEU A 36 26.68 -12.78 7.01
C LEU A 36 26.94 -13.98 7.91
N ASN A 37 26.12 -15.04 7.81
CA ASN A 37 26.35 -16.29 8.53
C ASN A 37 27.65 -16.98 8.09
N ALA A 38 27.94 -16.99 6.78
CA ALA A 38 29.20 -17.51 6.25
C ALA A 38 30.40 -16.66 6.72
N TYR A 39 30.24 -15.34 6.76
CA TYR A 39 31.26 -14.41 7.25
C TYR A 39 31.58 -14.62 8.73
N ALA A 40 30.61 -14.97 9.57
CA ALA A 40 30.86 -15.29 10.97
C ALA A 40 31.81 -16.49 11.17
N VAL A 41 31.86 -17.41 10.20
CA VAL A 41 32.71 -18.62 10.25
C VAL A 41 34.03 -18.43 9.52
N HIS A 42 34.01 -17.77 8.36
CA HIS A 42 35.15 -17.72 7.43
C HIS A 42 35.71 -16.31 7.18
N GLY A 43 35.06 -15.26 7.71
CA GLY A 43 35.33 -13.86 7.36
C GLY A 43 36.76 -13.39 7.62
N ALA A 44 37.43 -13.94 8.65
CA ALA A 44 38.84 -13.65 8.92
C ALA A 44 39.76 -14.01 7.75
N LYS A 45 39.38 -14.99 6.92
CA LYS A 45 40.15 -15.42 5.74
C LYS A 45 39.87 -14.58 4.50
N LEU A 46 38.87 -13.70 4.50
CA LEU A 46 38.48 -12.91 3.33
C LEU A 46 39.11 -11.53 3.30
N GLY A 47 39.62 -11.02 4.44
CA GLY A 47 40.17 -9.68 4.55
C GLY A 47 41.29 -9.40 3.55
N ASP A 48 42.19 -10.36 3.37
CA ASP A 48 43.31 -10.26 2.43
C ASP A 48 42.88 -10.35 0.95
N TYR A 49 41.62 -10.72 0.69
CA TYR A 49 41.04 -10.89 -0.65
C TYR A 49 39.96 -9.85 -0.97
N GLY A 50 39.93 -8.75 -0.21
CA GLY A 50 39.11 -7.59 -0.52
C GLY A 50 37.68 -7.62 0.03
N PHE A 51 37.38 -8.49 1.01
CA PHE A 51 36.13 -8.43 1.77
C PHE A 51 36.40 -8.49 3.28
N GLY A 52 36.42 -7.32 3.91
CA GLY A 52 36.79 -7.12 5.30
C GLY A 52 35.60 -6.93 6.24
N SER A 53 35.91 -6.59 7.50
CA SER A 53 34.89 -6.38 8.53
C SER A 53 34.04 -5.13 8.28
N ALA A 54 34.58 -4.14 7.57
CA ALA A 54 33.83 -2.94 7.16
C ALA A 54 32.74 -3.30 6.14
N ASP A 55 33.05 -4.12 5.14
CA ASP A 55 32.10 -4.56 4.12
C ASP A 55 31.00 -5.45 4.71
N ALA A 56 31.37 -6.32 5.67
CA ALA A 56 30.41 -7.12 6.42
C ALA A 56 29.49 -6.26 7.30
N ALA A 57 30.03 -5.20 7.92
CA ALA A 57 29.21 -4.24 8.68
C ALA A 57 28.27 -3.45 7.76
N GLU A 58 28.73 -3.00 6.59
CA GLU A 58 27.89 -2.33 5.60
C GLU A 58 26.77 -3.26 5.09
N LEU A 59 27.07 -4.54 4.84
CA LEU A 59 26.08 -5.54 4.46
C LEU A 59 25.03 -5.74 5.57
N GLN A 60 25.46 -5.76 6.83
CA GLN A 60 24.56 -5.84 7.97
C GLN A 60 23.65 -4.61 8.05
N ASP A 61 24.22 -3.42 7.92
CA ASP A 61 23.49 -2.16 7.99
C ASP A 61 22.49 -2.04 6.81
N ALA A 62 22.87 -2.49 5.61
CA ALA A 62 21.99 -2.56 4.44
C ALA A 62 20.86 -3.58 4.63
N ARG A 63 21.15 -4.77 5.17
CA ARG A 63 20.14 -5.78 5.54
C ARG A 63 19.12 -5.21 6.51
N ASP A 64 19.57 -4.57 7.58
CA ASP A 64 18.69 -4.00 8.61
C ASP A 64 17.86 -2.84 8.05
N GLY A 65 18.47 -2.02 7.17
CA GLY A 65 17.76 -1.01 6.40
C GLY A 65 16.66 -1.59 5.50
N LEU A 66 16.91 -2.72 4.83
CA LEU A 66 15.94 -3.39 3.99
C LEU A 66 14.75 -3.92 4.81
N ILE A 67 15.01 -4.50 5.99
CA ILE A 67 13.97 -4.95 6.92
C ILE A 67 13.09 -3.76 7.35
N ALA A 68 13.72 -2.66 7.78
CA ALA A 68 13.01 -1.46 8.22
C ALA A 68 12.15 -0.86 7.09
N ALA A 69 12.69 -0.77 5.88
CA ALA A 69 11.96 -0.27 4.71
C ALA A 69 10.82 -1.20 4.29
N GLY A 70 11.01 -2.53 4.39
CA GLY A 70 10.01 -3.55 4.09
C GLY A 70 8.77 -3.45 4.99
N VAL A 71 8.96 -3.25 6.30
CA VAL A 71 7.87 -3.04 7.27
C VAL A 71 7.05 -1.79 6.92
N GLY A 72 7.72 -0.70 6.51
CA GLY A 72 7.03 0.52 6.06
C GLY A 72 6.12 0.30 4.86
N ARG A 73 6.55 -0.52 3.89
CA ARG A 73 5.76 -0.86 2.70
C ARG A 73 4.52 -1.69 3.05
N GLU A 74 4.65 -2.65 3.96
CA GLU A 74 3.52 -3.49 4.38
C GLU A 74 2.47 -2.70 5.17
N ALA A 75 2.91 -1.84 6.09
CA ALA A 75 2.04 -0.92 6.82
C ALA A 75 1.25 -0.02 5.85
N LYS A 76 1.92 0.56 4.84
CA LYS A 76 1.27 1.39 3.81
C LYS A 76 0.33 0.61 2.88
N ARG A 77 0.67 -0.64 2.55
CA ARG A 77 -0.25 -1.52 1.80
C ARG A 77 -1.51 -1.82 2.60
N THR A 78 -1.36 -2.01 3.91
CA THR A 78 -2.48 -2.26 4.81
C THR A 78 -3.35 -1.03 4.98
N SER A 79 -2.75 0.15 5.21
CA SER A 79 -3.50 1.42 5.27
C SER A 79 -4.26 1.67 3.96
N LYS A 80 -3.62 1.49 2.80
CA LYS A 80 -4.27 1.62 1.49
C LYS A 80 -5.50 0.70 1.32
N LYS A 81 -5.43 -0.54 1.80
CA LYS A 81 -6.58 -1.46 1.77
C LYS A 81 -7.71 -0.96 2.66
N ILE A 82 -7.37 -0.47 3.85
CA ILE A 82 -8.33 0.12 4.80
C ILE A 82 -8.98 1.36 4.19
N ASP A 83 -8.21 2.28 3.60
CA ASP A 83 -8.72 3.51 2.98
C ASP A 83 -9.63 3.21 1.79
N THR A 84 -9.28 2.20 0.98
CA THR A 84 -10.14 1.76 -0.14
C THR A 84 -11.46 1.19 0.37
N ALA A 85 -11.43 0.35 1.41
CA ALA A 85 -12.63 -0.20 2.02
C ALA A 85 -13.49 0.89 2.68
N ALA A 86 -12.88 1.83 3.40
CA ALA A 86 -13.54 2.96 4.02
C ALA A 86 -14.19 3.87 2.96
N HIS A 87 -13.51 4.14 1.86
CA HIS A 87 -14.07 4.92 0.75
C HIS A 87 -15.28 4.21 0.10
N SER A 88 -15.18 2.90 -0.17
CA SER A 88 -16.31 2.12 -0.70
C SER A 88 -17.49 2.06 0.28
N ALA A 89 -17.24 1.96 1.58
CA ALA A 89 -18.28 2.00 2.61
C ALA A 89 -18.97 3.37 2.64
N ALA A 90 -18.20 4.47 2.71
CA ALA A 90 -18.72 5.83 2.70
C ALA A 90 -19.58 6.12 1.45
N MET A 91 -19.15 5.67 0.27
CA MET A 91 -19.94 5.79 -0.97
C MET A 91 -21.27 5.04 -0.86
N ARG A 92 -21.27 3.81 -0.34
CA ARG A 92 -22.48 3.00 -0.19
C ARG A 92 -23.44 3.63 0.83
N ASP A 93 -22.93 4.07 1.97
CA ASP A 93 -23.73 4.67 3.04
C ASP A 93 -24.32 6.00 2.58
N GLY A 94 -23.52 6.85 1.93
CA GLY A 94 -23.98 8.10 1.32
C GLY A 94 -25.08 7.89 0.27
N GLN A 95 -24.96 6.87 -0.60
CA GLN A 95 -26.01 6.52 -1.56
C GLN A 95 -27.30 6.05 -0.86
N GLY A 96 -27.17 5.23 0.18
CA GLY A 96 -28.29 4.79 1.00
C GLY A 96 -29.00 5.97 1.68
N THR A 97 -28.25 6.89 2.27
CA THR A 97 -28.78 8.10 2.91
C THR A 97 -29.42 9.06 1.91
N ARG A 98 -28.83 9.24 0.72
CA ARG A 98 -29.45 9.98 -0.39
C ARG A 98 -30.82 9.41 -0.76
N LEU A 99 -30.93 8.10 -0.94
CA LEU A 99 -32.19 7.44 -1.29
C LEU A 99 -33.25 7.64 -0.20
N ARG A 100 -32.87 7.49 1.07
CA ARG A 100 -33.76 7.76 2.22
C ARG A 100 -34.22 9.20 2.25
N ALA A 101 -33.31 10.17 2.08
CA ALA A 101 -33.64 11.59 2.06
C ALA A 101 -34.62 11.96 0.94
N ARG A 102 -34.41 11.45 -0.27
CA ARG A 102 -35.34 11.63 -1.40
C ARG A 102 -36.73 11.07 -1.08
N SER A 103 -36.80 9.91 -0.42
CA SER A 103 -38.07 9.31 -0.01
C SER A 103 -38.81 10.18 1.04
N VAL A 104 -38.09 10.71 2.03
CA VAL A 104 -38.64 11.63 3.04
C VAL A 104 -39.16 12.91 2.38
N LEU A 105 -38.39 13.52 1.47
CA LEU A 105 -38.82 14.69 0.70
C LEU A 105 -40.04 14.38 -0.17
N GLY A 106 -40.12 13.21 -0.79
CA GLY A 106 -41.31 12.77 -1.53
C GLY A 106 -42.55 12.61 -0.64
N GLY A 107 -42.36 12.18 0.62
CA GLY A 107 -43.42 12.16 1.64
C GLY A 107 -43.85 13.56 2.09
N ALA A 108 -42.88 14.44 2.38
CA ALA A 108 -43.13 15.83 2.77
C ALA A 108 -43.84 16.61 1.65
N LYS A 109 -43.42 16.40 0.39
CA LYS A 109 -44.06 16.98 -0.80
C LYS A 109 -45.56 16.66 -0.85
N ARG A 110 -45.93 15.38 -0.66
CA ARG A 110 -47.34 14.96 -0.65
C ARG A 110 -48.14 15.62 0.47
N ALA A 111 -47.55 15.74 1.66
CA ALA A 111 -48.20 16.39 2.80
C ALA A 111 -48.40 17.90 2.57
N LEU A 112 -47.39 18.58 2.04
CA LEU A 112 -47.46 20.01 1.72
C LEU A 112 -48.49 20.31 0.62
N LEU A 113 -48.56 19.46 -0.40
CA LEU A 113 -49.56 19.56 -1.46
C LEU A 113 -50.99 19.44 -0.92
N ALA A 114 -51.24 18.51 0.01
CA ALA A 114 -52.55 18.35 0.65
C ALA A 114 -52.97 19.57 1.49
N LEU A 115 -52.00 20.34 1.99
CA LEU A 115 -52.23 21.59 2.73
C LEU A 115 -52.29 22.83 1.83
N GLY A 116 -52.15 22.68 0.51
CA GLY A 116 -52.13 23.81 -0.43
C GLY A 116 -50.84 24.63 -0.43
N ASN A 117 -49.77 24.14 0.20
CA ASN A 117 -48.48 24.83 0.28
C ASN A 117 -47.63 24.57 -0.98
N ILE A 118 -47.95 25.28 -2.07
CA ILE A 118 -47.36 25.03 -3.39
C ILE A 118 -45.89 25.45 -3.51
N ALA A 119 -45.49 26.58 -2.91
CA ALA A 119 -44.12 27.07 -3.07
C ALA A 119 -43.05 26.09 -2.53
N PRO A 120 -43.20 25.50 -1.32
CA PRO A 120 -42.31 24.43 -0.86
C PRO A 120 -42.32 23.18 -1.75
N VAL A 121 -43.47 22.82 -2.34
CA VAL A 121 -43.58 21.67 -3.25
C VAL A 121 -42.71 21.87 -4.49
N GLN A 122 -42.79 23.04 -5.13
CA GLN A 122 -41.99 23.36 -6.32
C GLN A 122 -40.49 23.32 -6.04
N LYS A 123 -40.05 23.80 -4.87
CA LYS A 123 -38.65 23.71 -4.44
C LYS A 123 -38.17 22.27 -4.30
N ILE A 124 -38.99 21.42 -3.67
CA ILE A 124 -38.67 19.99 -3.52
C ILE A 124 -38.55 19.34 -4.91
N GLU A 125 -39.47 19.63 -5.84
CA GLU A 125 -39.42 19.06 -7.18
C GLU A 125 -38.19 19.50 -7.96
N ALA A 126 -37.87 20.80 -7.94
CA ALA A 126 -36.68 21.33 -8.61
C ALA A 126 -35.39 20.65 -8.10
N LEU A 127 -35.27 20.45 -6.77
CA LEU A 127 -34.12 19.75 -6.19
C LEU A 127 -34.10 18.27 -6.58
N LEU A 128 -35.23 17.57 -6.48
CA LEU A 128 -35.28 16.13 -6.77
C LEU A 128 -35.01 15.81 -8.25
N GLU A 129 -35.36 16.72 -9.16
CA GLU A 129 -35.07 16.64 -10.58
C GLU A 129 -33.58 16.90 -10.87
N GLY A 130 -33.04 17.99 -10.31
CA GLY A 130 -31.62 18.36 -10.44
C GLY A 130 -30.67 17.30 -9.90
N ASP A 131 -31.04 16.66 -8.78
CA ASP A 131 -30.30 15.54 -8.18
C ASP A 131 -30.89 14.18 -8.57
N SER A 132 -31.41 14.00 -9.78
CA SER A 132 -31.94 12.69 -10.22
C SER A 132 -30.83 11.64 -10.32
N VAL A 133 -29.70 12.00 -10.93
CA VAL A 133 -28.52 11.14 -11.10
C VAL A 133 -27.66 11.16 -9.83
N VAL A 134 -27.17 9.98 -9.41
CA VAL A 134 -26.23 9.86 -8.29
C VAL A 134 -24.84 10.27 -8.79
N ALA A 135 -24.12 11.10 -8.02
CA ALA A 135 -22.74 11.42 -8.37
C ALA A 135 -21.82 10.19 -8.21
N ASP A 136 -20.90 10.02 -9.16
CA ASP A 136 -19.98 8.87 -9.21
C ASP A 136 -18.73 9.04 -8.31
N ASP A 137 -18.52 10.25 -7.79
CA ASP A 137 -17.41 10.59 -6.90
C ASP A 137 -17.87 11.08 -5.53
N ALA A 138 -17.01 10.94 -4.53
CA ALA A 138 -17.35 11.24 -3.14
C ALA A 138 -17.66 12.72 -2.89
N GLU A 139 -16.99 13.64 -3.58
CA GLU A 139 -17.20 15.08 -3.43
C GLU A 139 -18.53 15.50 -4.07
N GLY A 140 -18.82 14.98 -5.27
CA GLY A 140 -20.11 15.13 -5.92
C GLY A 140 -21.26 14.59 -5.06
N LEU A 141 -21.09 13.39 -4.48
CA LEU A 141 -22.13 12.80 -3.63
C LEU A 141 -22.32 13.60 -2.34
N ALA A 142 -21.24 14.07 -1.70
CA ALA A 142 -21.32 14.90 -0.51
C ALA A 142 -22.13 16.20 -0.77
N LYS A 143 -21.91 16.86 -1.92
CA LYS A 143 -22.69 18.05 -2.31
C LYS A 143 -24.17 17.76 -2.48
N GLN A 144 -24.52 16.60 -3.05
CA GLN A 144 -25.92 16.17 -3.13
C GLN A 144 -26.53 15.96 -1.73
N LEU A 145 -25.77 15.35 -0.81
CA LEU A 145 -26.24 15.18 0.57
C LEU A 145 -26.44 16.53 1.27
N ASP A 146 -25.54 17.50 1.08
CA ASP A 146 -25.71 18.85 1.63
C ASP A 146 -26.96 19.56 1.08
N ALA A 147 -27.22 19.43 -0.22
CA ALA A 147 -28.38 20.05 -0.87
C ALA A 147 -29.69 19.48 -0.31
N LEU A 148 -29.77 18.15 -0.16
CA LEU A 148 -30.89 17.47 0.49
C LEU A 148 -31.04 17.89 1.96
N GLN A 149 -29.93 18.04 2.67
CA GLN A 149 -29.93 18.48 4.06
C GLN A 149 -30.45 19.92 4.20
N GLY A 150 -30.00 20.83 3.32
CA GLY A 150 -30.45 22.21 3.28
C GLY A 150 -31.96 22.32 3.07
N MET A 151 -32.50 21.51 2.14
CA MET A 151 -33.95 21.46 1.87
C MET A 151 -34.75 20.96 3.08
N LEU A 152 -34.28 19.91 3.76
CA LEU A 152 -34.94 19.38 4.96
C LEU A 152 -34.87 20.30 6.18
N LYS A 153 -34.00 21.33 6.16
CA LYS A 153 -33.90 22.36 7.19
C LYS A 153 -34.83 23.56 6.95
N GLU A 154 -35.44 23.69 5.77
CA GLU A 154 -36.45 24.74 5.55
C GLU A 154 -37.67 24.47 6.43
N GLN A 155 -38.09 25.47 7.24
CA GLN A 155 -39.09 25.29 8.30
C GLN A 155 -40.35 24.53 7.85
N ALA A 156 -41.00 24.98 6.77
CA ALA A 156 -42.23 24.34 6.27
C ALA A 156 -42.02 22.88 5.84
N ILE A 157 -40.83 22.54 5.32
CA ILE A 157 -40.48 21.19 4.89
C ILE A 157 -40.10 20.33 6.10
N ALA A 158 -39.34 20.90 7.05
CA ALA A 158 -38.98 20.25 8.30
C ALA A 158 -40.23 19.85 9.10
N ASP A 159 -41.21 20.75 9.21
CA ASP A 159 -42.49 20.49 9.88
C ASP A 159 -43.25 19.35 9.17
N ALA A 160 -43.31 19.38 7.84
CA ALA A 160 -43.93 18.31 7.06
C ALA A 160 -43.16 16.96 7.12
N ALA A 161 -41.85 16.98 7.36
CA ALA A 161 -40.99 15.81 7.42
C ALA A 161 -40.82 15.24 8.84
N LYS A 162 -41.23 15.98 9.88
CA LYS A 162 -40.99 15.67 11.30
C LYS A 162 -41.35 14.23 11.67
N ASP A 163 -42.57 13.81 11.36
CA ASP A 163 -43.09 12.48 11.69
C ASP A 163 -42.78 11.42 10.61
N ARG A 164 -41.96 11.79 9.62
CA ARG A 164 -41.57 10.94 8.48
C ARG A 164 -40.08 10.60 8.50
N GLY A 165 -39.42 10.76 9.65
CA GLY A 165 -38.00 10.50 9.82
C GLY A 165 -37.08 11.64 9.38
N GLY A 166 -37.62 12.84 9.10
CA GLY A 166 -36.86 14.02 8.72
C GLY A 166 -35.69 14.34 9.67
N PRO A 167 -35.90 14.43 10.99
CA PRO A 167 -34.82 14.75 11.93
C PRO A 167 -33.64 13.78 11.87
N LYS A 168 -33.92 12.47 11.81
CA LYS A 168 -32.87 11.43 11.72
C LYS A 168 -32.10 11.55 10.42
N VAL A 169 -32.80 11.72 9.29
CA VAL A 169 -32.16 11.85 7.98
C VAL A 169 -31.27 13.09 7.90
N VAL A 170 -31.64 14.21 8.55
CA VAL A 170 -30.79 15.41 8.58
C VAL A 170 -29.46 15.16 9.30
N THR A 171 -29.49 14.38 10.38
CA THR A 171 -28.27 13.95 11.11
C THR A 171 -27.43 13.01 10.27
N ASP A 172 -28.05 11.97 9.67
CA ASP A 172 -27.37 10.98 8.83
C ASP A 172 -26.72 11.67 7.60
N LEU A 173 -27.42 12.61 6.95
CA LEU A 173 -26.88 13.39 5.83
C LEU A 173 -25.62 14.18 6.21
N ALA A 174 -25.59 14.78 7.40
CA ALA A 174 -24.43 15.52 7.87
C ALA A 174 -23.22 14.61 8.07
N ALA A 175 -23.45 13.48 8.74
CA ALA A 175 -22.42 12.50 9.07
C ALA A 175 -21.83 11.88 7.79
N ASP A 176 -22.68 11.44 6.87
CA ASP A 176 -22.25 10.77 5.64
C ASP A 176 -21.57 11.75 4.67
N ALA A 177 -22.04 13.01 4.59
CA ALA A 177 -21.36 14.04 3.80
C ALA A 177 -19.95 14.31 4.34
N GLN A 178 -19.78 14.34 5.67
CA GLN A 178 -18.47 14.51 6.29
C GLN A 178 -17.58 13.29 6.02
N ALA A 179 -18.10 12.07 6.20
CA ALA A 179 -17.36 10.82 5.93
C ALA A 179 -16.88 10.74 4.47
N LEU A 180 -17.71 11.17 3.51
CA LEU A 180 -17.33 11.24 2.10
C LEU A 180 -16.18 12.20 1.84
N ARG A 181 -16.19 13.40 2.45
CA ARG A 181 -15.10 14.37 2.33
C ARG A 181 -13.81 13.87 2.97
N ASP A 182 -13.89 13.22 4.11
CA ASP A 182 -12.72 12.65 4.78
C ASP A 182 -12.12 11.50 3.96
N ALA A 183 -12.96 10.64 3.38
CA ALA A 183 -12.53 9.61 2.44
C ALA A 183 -11.91 10.18 1.15
N ALA A 184 -12.42 11.32 0.66
CA ALA A 184 -11.86 12.01 -0.51
C ALA A 184 -10.47 12.59 -0.21
N LYS A 185 -10.27 13.19 0.98
CA LYS A 185 -8.97 13.69 1.43
C LYS A 185 -7.94 12.57 1.59
N ALA A 186 -8.31 11.45 2.21
CA ALA A 186 -7.42 10.30 2.39
C ALA A 186 -6.91 9.73 1.05
N LYS A 187 -7.74 9.80 0.00
CA LYS A 187 -7.37 9.33 -1.35
C LYS A 187 -6.43 10.29 -2.10
N ALA A 188 -6.36 11.56 -1.69
CA ALA A 188 -5.59 12.60 -2.36
C ALA A 188 -4.08 12.54 -2.05
N GLU A 189 -3.65 11.73 -1.07
CA GLU A 189 -2.23 11.50 -0.82
C GLU A 189 -1.58 10.76 -2.02
N PRO A 190 -0.39 11.18 -2.48
CA PRO A 190 0.29 10.54 -3.60
C PRO A 190 0.45 9.04 -3.38
N ARG A 191 -0.18 8.26 -4.26
CA ARG A 191 -0.19 6.79 -4.19
C ARG A 191 1.19 6.24 -4.53
N GLY A 192 1.94 5.84 -3.49
CA GLY A 192 3.23 5.16 -3.62
C GLY A 192 4.27 6.04 -4.30
N THR A 193 5.11 6.70 -3.50
CA THR A 193 6.20 7.50 -4.05
C THR A 193 7.18 6.58 -4.81
N PRO A 194 7.60 6.97 -6.03
CA PRO A 194 8.78 6.41 -6.70
C PRO A 194 9.96 6.30 -5.74
N VAL A 195 10.11 7.29 -4.85
CA VAL A 195 11.16 7.39 -3.83
C VAL A 195 11.24 6.17 -2.92
N GLU A 196 10.13 5.58 -2.47
CA GLU A 196 10.16 4.41 -1.59
C GLU A 196 10.57 3.15 -2.33
N THR A 197 10.15 3.02 -3.59
CA THR A 197 10.55 1.91 -4.45
C THR A 197 12.03 2.05 -4.81
N GLU A 198 12.46 3.24 -5.21
CA GLU A 198 13.86 3.57 -5.46
C GLU A 198 14.74 3.35 -4.22
N THR A 199 14.22 3.59 -3.02
CA THR A 199 14.97 3.34 -1.77
C THR A 199 15.17 1.85 -1.55
N LEU A 200 14.13 1.03 -1.81
CA LEU A 200 14.26 -0.42 -1.75
C LEU A 200 15.21 -0.94 -2.82
N ASP A 201 15.06 -0.51 -4.08
CA ASP A 201 15.93 -0.90 -5.19
C ASP A 201 17.38 -0.48 -4.93
N LEU A 202 17.61 0.69 -4.31
CA LEU A 202 18.94 1.13 -3.91
C LEU A 202 19.55 0.18 -2.87
N ILE A 203 18.83 -0.12 -1.79
CA ILE A 203 19.31 -1.01 -0.73
C ILE A 203 19.54 -2.43 -1.28
N ASP A 204 18.63 -2.92 -2.11
CA ASP A 204 18.75 -4.22 -2.78
C ASP A 204 20.01 -4.26 -3.65
N GLY A 205 20.29 -3.18 -4.39
CA GLY A 205 21.49 -3.03 -5.20
C GLY A 205 22.80 -3.04 -4.42
N ILE A 206 22.83 -2.38 -3.27
CA ILE A 206 23.98 -2.37 -2.34
C ILE A 206 24.24 -3.79 -1.83
N ILE A 207 23.20 -4.47 -1.33
CA ILE A 207 23.32 -5.84 -0.83
C ILE A 207 23.84 -6.77 -1.93
N VAL A 208 23.24 -6.74 -3.13
CA VAL A 208 23.66 -7.60 -4.26
C VAL A 208 25.13 -7.37 -4.63
N SER A 209 25.60 -6.12 -4.57
CA SER A 209 26.99 -5.79 -4.86
C SER A 209 27.94 -6.34 -3.79
N LEU A 210 27.61 -6.17 -2.51
CA LEU A 210 28.41 -6.66 -1.38
C LEU A 210 28.48 -8.19 -1.34
N VAL A 211 27.37 -8.90 -1.57
CA VAL A 211 27.38 -10.38 -1.56
C VAL A 211 28.13 -10.97 -2.75
N ARG A 212 28.16 -10.30 -3.92
CA ARG A 212 29.00 -10.69 -5.05
C ARG A 212 30.49 -10.50 -4.73
N MET A 213 30.84 -9.37 -4.11
CA MET A 213 32.20 -9.11 -3.66
C MET A 213 32.67 -10.17 -2.64
N ALA A 214 31.83 -10.51 -1.66
CA ALA A 214 32.12 -11.57 -0.69
C ALA A 214 32.35 -12.93 -1.36
N ARG A 215 31.56 -13.24 -2.40
CA ARG A 215 31.72 -14.47 -3.18
C ARG A 215 33.03 -14.49 -3.96
N GLU A 216 33.41 -13.40 -4.62
CA GLU A 216 34.67 -13.29 -5.35
C GLU A 216 35.88 -13.43 -4.41
N ALA A 217 35.84 -12.77 -3.25
CA ALA A 217 36.86 -12.92 -2.20
C ALA A 217 36.96 -14.37 -1.71
N ALA A 218 35.82 -15.04 -1.49
CA ALA A 218 35.79 -16.44 -1.06
C ALA A 218 36.36 -17.40 -2.12
N GLU A 219 36.14 -17.15 -3.41
CA GLU A 219 36.76 -17.93 -4.48
C GLU A 219 38.27 -17.77 -4.54
N ALA A 220 38.78 -16.55 -4.34
CA ALA A 220 40.21 -16.29 -4.28
C ALA A 220 40.84 -16.97 -3.05
N ALA A 221 40.27 -16.76 -1.86
CA ALA A 221 40.73 -17.36 -0.61
C ALA A 221 40.73 -18.89 -0.65
N ALA A 222 39.69 -19.51 -1.22
CA ALA A 222 39.58 -20.96 -1.33
C ALA A 222 40.65 -21.58 -2.25
N ARG A 223 41.03 -20.87 -3.32
CA ARG A 223 42.10 -21.33 -4.22
C ARG A 223 43.46 -21.36 -3.54
N GLU A 224 43.75 -20.34 -2.72
CA GLU A 224 45.03 -20.23 -2.03
C GLU A 224 45.12 -21.17 -0.81
N SER A 225 44.03 -21.29 -0.04
CA SER A 225 43.98 -22.13 1.17
C SER A 225 43.59 -23.59 0.91
N SER A 226 43.22 -23.94 -0.32
CA SER A 226 42.68 -25.28 -0.68
C SER A 226 41.43 -25.69 0.11
N GLU A 227 40.60 -24.72 0.51
CA GLU A 227 39.36 -24.96 1.27
C GLU A 227 38.11 -24.68 0.40
N PRO A 228 37.61 -25.67 -0.38
CA PRO A 228 36.46 -25.46 -1.26
C PRO A 228 35.15 -25.16 -0.51
N ALA A 229 35.06 -25.52 0.77
CA ALA A 229 33.90 -25.26 1.61
C ALA A 229 33.56 -23.76 1.72
N MET A 230 34.56 -22.87 1.65
CA MET A 230 34.33 -21.42 1.67
C MET A 230 33.51 -20.97 0.46
N VAL A 231 33.81 -21.51 -0.73
CA VAL A 231 33.05 -21.21 -1.94
C VAL A 231 31.59 -21.59 -1.75
N THR A 232 31.31 -22.80 -1.25
CA THR A 232 29.94 -23.24 -0.97
C THR A 232 29.24 -22.36 0.07
N ALA A 233 29.93 -21.94 1.13
CA ALA A 233 29.34 -21.09 2.17
C ALA A 233 28.88 -19.72 1.62
N PHE A 234 29.63 -19.13 0.68
CA PHE A 234 29.34 -17.84 0.06
C PHE A 234 28.55 -17.94 -1.26
N GLU A 235 27.95 -19.09 -1.57
CA GLU A 235 27.18 -19.23 -2.82
C GLU A 235 26.02 -18.23 -2.93
N LEU A 236 25.73 -17.80 -4.16
CA LEU A 236 24.66 -16.83 -4.45
C LEU A 236 23.31 -17.52 -4.72
N SER A 237 23.05 -18.63 -4.03
CA SER A 237 21.91 -19.51 -4.33
C SER A 237 20.56 -18.85 -4.03
N ALA A 238 20.50 -17.92 -3.07
CA ALA A 238 19.26 -17.20 -2.80
C ALA A 238 18.91 -16.19 -3.91
N LEU A 239 19.90 -15.54 -4.53
CA LEU A 239 19.69 -14.60 -5.65
C LEU A 239 19.41 -15.28 -6.99
N TYR A 240 20.04 -16.43 -7.25
CA TYR A 240 19.97 -17.12 -8.55
C TYR A 240 19.27 -18.47 -8.48
N LYS A 241 18.26 -18.61 -7.61
CA LYS A 241 17.42 -19.81 -7.57
C LYS A 241 16.97 -20.14 -9.01
N ARG A 242 17.27 -21.35 -9.48
CA ARG A 242 16.60 -21.89 -10.67
C ARG A 242 15.11 -21.96 -10.32
N ARG A 243 14.31 -21.00 -10.80
CA ARG A 243 12.86 -21.08 -10.68
C ARG A 243 12.43 -22.43 -11.27
N PRO A 244 11.75 -23.30 -10.51
CA PRO A 244 11.17 -24.48 -11.11
C PRO A 244 10.23 -24.03 -12.23
N LYS A 245 10.39 -24.63 -13.40
CA LYS A 245 9.53 -24.35 -14.55
C LYS A 245 8.10 -24.59 -14.10
N LYS A 246 7.24 -23.58 -14.19
CA LYS A 246 5.81 -23.67 -13.84
C LYS A 246 5.20 -24.82 -14.66
N GLY A 247 5.11 -26.02 -14.07
CA GLY A 247 4.69 -27.25 -14.74
C GLY A 247 5.41 -28.54 -14.31
N GLU A 248 6.58 -28.47 -13.67
CA GLU A 248 7.20 -29.65 -13.07
C GLU A 248 6.60 -29.89 -11.69
N ALA A 249 5.56 -30.73 -11.65
CA ALA A 249 5.12 -31.37 -10.43
C ALA A 249 6.30 -32.15 -9.81
N PRO A 250 6.44 -32.18 -8.47
CA PRO A 250 7.44 -33.00 -7.85
C PRO A 250 7.18 -34.46 -8.25
N ALA A 251 8.16 -35.08 -8.91
CA ALA A 251 8.21 -36.52 -9.09
C ALA A 251 8.41 -37.15 -7.70
N GLY A 252 7.31 -37.25 -6.95
CA GLY A 252 7.25 -38.00 -5.71
C GLY A 252 7.52 -39.45 -6.02
N GLY A 253 8.58 -39.98 -5.39
CA GLY A 253 8.92 -41.38 -5.44
C GLY A 253 7.73 -42.25 -5.04
N GLY A 254 7.37 -43.16 -5.93
CA GLY A 254 6.57 -44.33 -5.62
C GLY A 254 7.50 -45.53 -5.53
N GLU A 255 8.06 -45.76 -4.34
CA GLU A 255 8.33 -47.12 -3.90
C GLU A 255 6.97 -47.78 -3.60
N ALA A 256 6.62 -48.82 -4.35
CA ALA A 256 5.91 -50.01 -3.87
C ALA A 256 5.57 -50.96 -5.04
N GLY A 257 6.06 -52.19 -4.99
CA GLY A 257 5.41 -53.34 -5.63
C GLY A 257 6.34 -54.29 -6.37
N GLY A 258 6.82 -55.33 -5.67
CA GLY A 258 7.52 -56.48 -6.24
C GLY A 258 8.30 -57.25 -5.19
#